data_AF-A0A963TWP1-F1
#
_entry.id   AF-A0A963TWP1-F1
#
_cell.length_a   1.000
_cell.length_b   1.000
_cell.length_c   1.000
_cell.angle_alpha   90.00
_cell.angle_beta   90.00
_cell.angle_gamma   90.00
#
_symmetry.space_group_name_H-M   'P 1'
#
loop_
_entity.id
_entity.type
_entity.pdbx_description
1 polymer ?
#
loop_
_entity_poly.entity_id
_entity_poly.type
_entity_poly.pdbx_seq_one_letter_code
_entity_poly.pdbx_strand_id
1 'polypeptide(L)'
;MTPKSARLDRLIDAMFAVAFFAVAWLTVMGHRGLAPSVAFMAIAVGLRRETWRGAASLVFPRGLRARALSIAAWSGGAFCIWIAITGAWSQSAADAAWLALTVFSALAASGALIFEALNASPRRAARLGAMFSIAVAAGVLALFFEGLSGAYLRDVTPPVDTSPARWKDFVSLGRGASAMAPLVFPASVLIWRLTRVRVLGAAFAPILFVASAQFSIFTNNAAIAAGSLAALVALARPNTATLFVAALSILLLVFAPVFAAGVGAALDGADLPASWAQRVVIWKEAGETALSSCMPLGCGADYARALAAEQRLIAAPGPAFGLPAMPIHPHNAFLQIWLELGVPGVLTLSAAICAAALAIIRARPGGAAAAAICGAAVAVLVSLMTETSIWQAWRLSILCLAAFGAAMAYGRAKA
;
A
#
# COMPACT_ATOMS: atom_id res chain seq x y z
N MET A 1 35.14 -8.87 -0.75
CA MET A 1 33.98 -9.70 -1.13
C MET A 1 34.48 -11.07 -1.53
N THR A 2 33.88 -12.14 -1.03
CA THR A 2 34.21 -13.51 -1.48
C THR A 2 33.57 -13.77 -2.86
N PRO A 3 34.13 -14.64 -3.71
CA PRO A 3 33.52 -14.98 -5.00
C PRO A 3 32.06 -15.45 -4.90
N LYS A 4 31.71 -16.14 -3.80
CA LYS A 4 30.34 -16.57 -3.50
C LYS A 4 29.39 -15.38 -3.31
N SER A 5 29.81 -14.35 -2.56
CA SER A 5 29.01 -13.13 -2.38
C SER A 5 28.75 -12.41 -3.71
N ALA A 6 29.75 -12.34 -4.60
CA ALA A 6 29.59 -11.71 -5.91
C ALA A 6 28.65 -12.47 -6.87
N ARG A 7 28.52 -13.80 -6.75
CA ARG A 7 27.53 -14.58 -7.51
C ARG A 7 26.11 -14.30 -7.03
N LEU A 8 25.91 -14.28 -5.70
CA LEU A 8 24.61 -14.00 -5.10
C LEU A 8 24.13 -12.56 -5.39
N ASP A 9 25.03 -11.57 -5.33
CA ASP A 9 24.72 -10.19 -5.71
C ASP A 9 24.20 -10.10 -7.15
N ARG A 10 24.84 -10.81 -8.09
CA ARG A 10 24.41 -10.83 -9.50
C ARG A 10 23.06 -11.50 -9.68
N LEU A 11 22.78 -12.59 -8.96
CA LEU A 11 21.47 -13.24 -8.99
C LEU A 11 20.38 -12.28 -8.49
N ILE A 12 20.61 -11.62 -7.36
CA ILE A 12 19.64 -10.67 -6.81
C ILE A 12 19.42 -9.50 -7.77
N ASP A 13 20.49 -8.91 -8.32
CA ASP A 13 20.35 -7.84 -9.32
C ASP A 13 19.53 -8.28 -10.54
N ALA A 14 19.72 -9.52 -11.02
CA ALA A 14 18.94 -10.06 -12.13
C ALA A 14 17.45 -10.23 -11.77
N MET A 15 17.15 -10.71 -10.56
CA MET A 15 15.77 -10.85 -10.08
C MET A 15 15.09 -9.49 -9.93
N PHE A 16 15.79 -8.47 -9.44
CA PHE A 16 15.28 -7.10 -9.40
C PHE A 16 15.04 -6.55 -10.80
N ALA A 17 15.94 -6.79 -11.76
CA ALA A 17 15.75 -6.32 -13.14
C ALA A 17 14.49 -6.92 -13.79
N VAL A 18 14.30 -8.25 -13.66
CA VAL A 18 13.11 -8.94 -14.18
C VAL A 18 11.84 -8.45 -13.49
N ALA A 19 11.84 -8.35 -12.16
CA ALA A 19 10.70 -7.90 -11.38
C ALA A 19 10.32 -6.45 -11.71
N PHE A 20 11.28 -5.54 -11.85
CA PHE A 20 11.01 -4.14 -12.19
C PHE A 20 10.52 -3.95 -13.62
N PHE A 21 11.04 -4.74 -14.57
CA PHE A 21 10.47 -4.78 -15.92
C PHE A 21 9.00 -5.22 -15.88
N ALA A 22 8.69 -6.27 -15.10
CA ALA A 22 7.32 -6.74 -14.91
C ALA A 22 6.41 -5.68 -14.24
N VAL A 23 6.91 -4.95 -13.22
CA VAL A 23 6.15 -3.85 -12.60
C VAL A 23 5.76 -2.80 -13.63
N ALA A 24 6.70 -2.34 -14.46
CA ALA A 24 6.42 -1.32 -15.49
C ALA A 24 5.36 -1.80 -16.49
N TRP A 25 5.54 -3.01 -17.03
CA TRP A 25 4.66 -3.57 -18.05
C TRP A 25 3.26 -3.90 -17.51
N LEU A 26 3.20 -4.54 -16.34
CA LEU A 26 1.94 -5.06 -15.79
C LEU A 26 1.08 -3.95 -15.19
N THR A 27 1.62 -2.76 -14.95
CA THR A 27 0.83 -1.62 -14.47
C THR A 27 -0.36 -1.31 -15.39
N VAL A 28 -0.21 -1.46 -16.71
CA VAL A 28 -1.29 -1.26 -17.70
C VAL A 28 -2.28 -2.42 -17.72
N MET A 29 -1.80 -3.64 -17.51
CA MET A 29 -2.61 -4.86 -17.48
C MET A 29 -3.26 -5.11 -16.11
N GLY A 30 -3.12 -4.15 -15.20
CA GLY A 30 -3.61 -4.24 -13.83
C GLY A 30 -2.57 -4.78 -12.84
N HIS A 31 -2.85 -4.54 -11.56
CA HIS A 31 -1.95 -4.76 -10.43
C HIS A 31 -1.48 -6.20 -10.16
N ARG A 32 -1.97 -7.22 -10.88
CA ARG A 32 -1.79 -8.64 -10.51
C ARG A 32 -0.32 -9.10 -10.53
N GLY A 33 0.52 -8.43 -11.32
CA GLY A 33 1.96 -8.69 -11.41
C GLY A 33 2.80 -8.28 -10.21
N LEU A 34 2.29 -7.41 -9.34
CA LEU A 34 3.08 -6.79 -8.28
C LEU A 34 3.45 -7.79 -7.18
N ALA A 35 2.53 -8.68 -6.80
CA ALA A 35 2.78 -9.68 -5.78
C ALA A 35 3.86 -10.70 -6.17
N PRO A 36 3.79 -11.35 -7.35
CA PRO A 36 4.87 -12.20 -7.82
C PRO A 36 6.21 -11.46 -7.92
N SER A 37 6.21 -10.21 -8.40
CA SER A 37 7.43 -9.39 -8.52
C SER A 37 8.10 -9.15 -7.17
N VAL A 38 7.33 -8.77 -6.14
CA VAL A 38 7.83 -8.60 -4.78
C VAL A 38 8.31 -9.92 -4.19
N ALA A 39 7.56 -11.01 -4.39
CA ALA A 39 7.94 -12.33 -3.90
C ALA A 39 9.28 -12.79 -4.50
N PHE A 40 9.49 -12.66 -5.80
CA PHE A 40 10.75 -13.02 -6.46
C PHE A 40 11.94 -12.25 -5.89
N MET A 41 11.80 -10.92 -5.74
CA MET A 41 12.86 -10.10 -5.15
C MET A 41 13.15 -10.48 -3.69
N ALA A 42 12.09 -10.68 -2.89
CA ALA A 42 12.21 -11.03 -1.48
C ALA A 42 12.85 -12.40 -1.28
N ILE A 43 12.46 -13.42 -2.06
CA ILE A 43 13.07 -14.76 -2.01
C ILE A 43 14.55 -14.67 -2.35
N ALA A 44 14.92 -13.94 -3.40
CA ALA A 44 16.31 -13.77 -3.80
C ALA A 44 17.16 -13.11 -2.69
N VAL A 45 16.64 -12.06 -2.04
CA VAL A 45 17.30 -11.41 -0.89
C VAL A 45 17.35 -12.34 0.33
N GLY A 46 16.32 -13.16 0.53
CA GLY A 46 16.25 -14.17 1.58
C GLY A 46 17.32 -15.26 1.47
N LEU A 47 17.96 -15.43 0.32
CA LEU A 47 19.10 -16.36 0.18
C LEU A 47 20.37 -15.86 0.91
N ARG A 48 20.42 -14.59 1.32
CA ARG A 48 21.53 -14.04 2.12
C ARG A 48 21.37 -14.37 3.60
N ARG A 49 22.43 -14.93 4.20
CA ARG A 49 22.48 -15.20 5.65
C ARG A 49 22.36 -13.92 6.48
N GLU A 50 22.87 -12.81 5.96
CA GLU A 50 22.84 -11.50 6.61
C GLU A 50 21.41 -10.98 6.78
N THR A 51 20.51 -11.25 5.83
CA THR A 51 19.08 -10.90 5.92
C THR A 51 18.46 -11.53 7.15
N TRP A 52 18.68 -12.84 7.35
CA TRP A 52 18.17 -13.58 8.52
C TRP A 52 18.81 -13.14 9.84
N ARG A 53 20.10 -12.81 9.84
CA ARG A 53 20.76 -12.23 11.02
C ARG A 53 20.17 -10.87 11.38
N GLY A 54 19.88 -10.04 10.38
CA GLY A 54 19.19 -8.76 10.54
C GLY A 54 17.81 -8.96 11.15
N ALA A 55 17.00 -9.85 10.57
CA ALA A 55 15.68 -10.20 11.10
C ALA A 55 15.75 -10.71 12.54
N ALA A 56 16.67 -11.64 12.85
CA ALA A 56 16.88 -12.16 14.20
C ALA A 56 17.27 -11.05 15.19
N SER A 57 18.05 -10.04 14.76
CA SER A 57 18.41 -8.91 15.62
C SER A 57 17.23 -7.97 15.92
N LEU A 58 16.20 -7.95 15.09
CA LEU A 58 14.96 -7.22 15.35
C LEU A 58 14.07 -7.96 16.34
N VAL A 59 14.01 -9.29 16.25
CA VAL A 59 13.24 -10.13 17.17
C VAL A 59 13.94 -10.23 18.54
N PHE A 60 15.26 -10.34 18.55
CA PHE A 60 16.10 -10.48 19.75
C PHE A 60 17.08 -9.30 19.89
N PRO A 61 16.58 -8.09 20.24
CA PRO A 61 17.40 -6.88 20.26
C PRO A 61 18.43 -6.88 21.40
N ARG A 62 19.68 -6.49 21.07
CA ARG A 62 20.75 -6.26 22.07
C ARG A 62 20.88 -4.80 22.53
N GLY A 63 19.95 -3.89 22.19
CA GLY A 63 20.09 -2.47 22.57
C GLY A 63 18.89 -1.54 22.30
N LEU A 64 18.99 -0.29 22.76
CA LEU A 64 17.92 0.73 22.75
C LEU A 64 17.47 1.17 21.35
N ARG A 65 18.39 1.38 20.38
CA ARG A 65 18.02 1.71 18.98
C ARG A 65 17.27 0.58 18.29
N ALA A 66 17.56 -0.67 18.67
CA ALA A 66 16.81 -1.82 18.21
C ALA A 66 15.37 -1.76 18.74
N ARG A 67 15.09 -1.15 19.91
CA ARG A 67 13.74 -1.16 20.51
C ARG A 67 12.63 -0.64 19.60
N ALA A 68 12.77 0.46 18.85
CA ALA A 68 11.66 0.93 18.01
C ALA A 68 11.35 0.01 16.82
N LEU A 69 12.38 -0.40 16.08
CA LEU A 69 12.19 -1.34 14.97
C LEU A 69 11.78 -2.73 15.46
N SER A 70 12.30 -3.16 16.62
CA SER A 70 11.87 -4.37 17.30
C SER A 70 10.41 -4.27 17.73
N ILE A 71 9.96 -3.16 18.32
CA ILE A 71 8.54 -2.96 18.66
C ILE A 71 7.71 -3.03 17.38
N ALA A 72 8.11 -2.35 16.29
CA ALA A 72 7.39 -2.43 15.02
C ALA A 72 7.31 -3.87 14.49
N ALA A 73 8.41 -4.64 14.57
CA ALA A 73 8.45 -6.04 14.16
C ALA A 73 7.57 -6.94 15.05
N TRP A 74 7.65 -6.78 16.37
CA TRP A 74 6.84 -7.52 17.34
C TRP A 74 5.35 -7.17 17.21
N SER A 75 4.99 -5.90 17.04
CA SER A 75 3.62 -5.47 16.80
C SER A 75 3.08 -5.98 15.47
N GLY A 76 3.88 -5.95 14.40
CA GLY A 76 3.50 -6.56 13.12
C GLY A 76 3.34 -8.09 13.20
N GLY A 77 4.21 -8.77 13.93
CA GLY A 77 4.09 -10.19 14.22
C GLY A 77 2.85 -10.52 15.05
N ALA A 78 2.59 -9.74 16.10
CA ALA A 78 1.38 -9.86 16.92
C ALA A 78 0.10 -9.62 16.10
N PHE A 79 0.11 -8.67 15.18
CA PHE A 79 -0.99 -8.45 14.24
C PHE A 79 -1.24 -9.67 13.34
N CYS A 80 -0.18 -10.29 12.79
CA CYS A 80 -0.31 -11.52 11.98
C CYS A 80 -0.82 -12.71 12.80
N ILE A 81 -0.31 -12.88 14.02
CA ILE A 81 -0.75 -13.92 14.95
C ILE A 81 -2.23 -13.70 15.30
N TRP A 82 -2.62 -12.45 15.53
CA TRP A 82 -4.01 -12.12 15.83
C TRP A 82 -4.94 -12.47 14.67
N ILE A 83 -4.57 -12.15 13.42
CA ILE A 83 -5.33 -12.60 12.23
C ILE A 83 -5.52 -14.12 12.25
N ALA A 84 -4.46 -14.89 12.50
CA ALA A 84 -4.54 -16.34 12.58
C ALA A 84 -5.47 -16.83 13.72
N ILE A 85 -5.39 -16.21 14.90
CA ILE A 85 -6.25 -16.52 16.05
C ILE A 85 -7.72 -16.25 15.70
N THR A 86 -8.03 -15.14 15.02
CA THR A 86 -9.40 -14.80 14.62
C THR A 86 -10.00 -15.81 13.64
N GLY A 87 -9.17 -16.66 13.01
CA GLY A 87 -9.64 -17.80 12.23
C GLY A 87 -10.43 -18.83 13.04
N ALA A 88 -10.30 -18.86 14.37
CA ALA A 88 -11.06 -19.76 15.23
C ALA A 88 -12.56 -19.44 15.29
N TRP A 89 -12.96 -18.21 14.96
CA TRP A 89 -14.36 -17.79 14.88
C TRP A 89 -14.72 -17.10 13.55
N SER A 90 -13.80 -17.12 12.57
CA SER A 90 -14.12 -16.74 11.19
C SER A 90 -15.07 -17.78 10.58
N GLN A 91 -15.94 -17.33 9.67
CA GLN A 91 -16.78 -18.23 8.88
C GLN A 91 -15.96 -19.20 8.02
N SER A 92 -14.69 -18.90 7.75
CA SER A 92 -13.76 -19.78 7.03
C SER A 92 -12.38 -19.77 7.67
N ALA A 93 -12.08 -20.81 8.46
CA ALA A 93 -10.77 -20.99 9.09
C ALA A 93 -9.63 -21.09 8.08
N ALA A 94 -9.88 -21.68 6.90
CA ALA A 94 -8.90 -21.79 5.83
C ALA A 94 -8.53 -20.41 5.24
N ASP A 95 -9.54 -19.55 5.02
CA ASP A 95 -9.31 -18.20 4.50
C ASP A 95 -8.56 -17.33 5.51
N ALA A 96 -8.86 -17.49 6.80
CA ALA A 96 -8.13 -16.80 7.87
C ALA A 96 -6.64 -17.19 7.92
N ALA A 97 -6.33 -18.48 7.80
CA ALA A 97 -4.93 -18.96 7.76
C ALA A 97 -4.20 -18.44 6.52
N TRP A 98 -4.85 -18.45 5.36
CA TRP A 98 -4.31 -17.89 4.12
C TRP A 98 -4.09 -16.38 4.23
N LEU A 99 -5.01 -15.65 4.86
CA LEU A 99 -4.88 -14.22 5.10
C LEU A 99 -3.69 -13.92 6.01
N ALA A 100 -3.57 -14.64 7.13
CA ALA A 100 -2.43 -14.49 8.05
C ALA A 100 -1.09 -14.74 7.33
N LEU A 101 -1.02 -15.80 6.52
CA LEU A 101 0.18 -16.12 5.73
C LEU A 101 0.48 -15.02 4.69
N THR A 102 -0.55 -14.48 4.04
CA THR A 102 -0.42 -13.40 3.05
C THR A 102 0.14 -12.13 3.68
N VAL A 103 -0.41 -11.71 4.83
CA VAL A 103 0.05 -10.52 5.56
C VAL A 103 1.47 -10.74 6.12
N PHE A 104 1.74 -11.90 6.71
CA PHE A 104 3.07 -12.25 7.22
C PHE A 104 4.12 -12.25 6.11
N SER A 105 3.81 -12.86 4.98
CA SER A 105 4.71 -12.94 3.81
C SER A 105 5.00 -11.55 3.24
N ALA A 106 4.01 -10.65 3.19
CA ALA A 106 4.23 -9.27 2.80
C ALA A 106 5.12 -8.52 3.81
N LEU A 107 4.90 -8.70 5.12
CA LEU A 107 5.74 -8.09 6.15
C LEU A 107 7.20 -8.56 6.05
N ALA A 108 7.41 -9.86 5.91
CA ALA A 108 8.72 -10.47 5.72
C ALA A 108 9.40 -9.99 4.42
N ALA A 109 8.66 -9.94 3.32
CA ALA A 109 9.13 -9.42 2.04
C ALA A 109 9.55 -7.95 2.14
N SER A 110 8.72 -7.10 2.76
CA SER A 110 9.04 -5.70 3.01
C SER A 110 10.34 -5.56 3.80
N GLY A 111 10.48 -6.32 4.89
CA GLY A 111 11.70 -6.34 5.72
C GLY A 111 12.94 -6.74 4.92
N ALA A 112 12.85 -7.78 4.09
CA ALA A 112 13.94 -8.23 3.23
C ALA A 112 14.34 -7.14 2.20
N LEU A 113 13.38 -6.54 1.50
CA LEU A 113 13.65 -5.50 0.51
C LEU A 113 14.25 -4.24 1.16
N ILE A 114 13.73 -3.79 2.31
CA ILE A 114 14.30 -2.66 3.06
C ILE A 114 15.71 -3.00 3.52
N PHE A 115 15.97 -4.22 4.00
CA PHE A 115 17.31 -4.66 4.38
C PHE A 115 18.29 -4.56 3.21
N GLU A 116 17.90 -5.06 2.03
CA GLU A 116 18.72 -4.94 0.82
C GLU A 116 18.97 -3.47 0.43
N ALA A 117 17.92 -2.64 0.46
CA ALA A 117 18.05 -1.21 0.15
C ALA A 117 19.04 -0.46 1.05
N LEU A 118 19.09 -0.81 2.34
CA LEU A 118 19.93 -0.13 3.33
C LEU A 118 21.36 -0.69 3.42
N ASN A 119 21.59 -1.92 2.97
CA ASN A 119 22.89 -2.60 3.08
C ASN A 119 23.60 -2.81 1.74
N ALA A 120 22.96 -2.50 0.61
CA ALA A 120 23.61 -2.54 -0.70
C ALA A 120 24.81 -1.60 -0.76
N SER A 121 25.89 -2.02 -1.43
CA SER A 121 27.05 -1.16 -1.70
C SER A 121 26.63 0.08 -2.51
N PRO A 122 27.32 1.24 -2.40
CA PRO A 122 26.89 2.47 -3.06
C PRO A 122 26.63 2.33 -4.57
N ARG A 123 27.47 1.56 -5.28
CA ARG A 123 27.29 1.27 -6.71
C ARG A 123 26.05 0.41 -6.99
N ARG A 124 25.79 -0.58 -6.14
CA ARG A 124 24.62 -1.46 -6.29
C ARG A 124 23.34 -0.76 -5.89
N ALA A 125 23.35 0.00 -4.80
CA ALA A 125 22.26 0.90 -4.43
C ALA A 125 21.96 1.90 -5.56
N ALA A 126 22.98 2.38 -6.26
CA ALA A 126 22.78 3.24 -7.42
C ALA A 126 22.03 2.57 -8.56
N ARG A 127 22.42 1.34 -8.89
CA ARG A 127 21.78 0.51 -9.91
C ARG A 127 20.34 0.16 -9.55
N LEU A 128 20.10 -0.36 -8.35
CA LEU A 128 18.76 -0.74 -7.89
C LEU A 128 17.83 0.49 -7.84
N GLY A 129 18.36 1.64 -7.41
CA GLY A 129 17.59 2.89 -7.40
C GLY A 129 17.25 3.38 -8.81
N ALA A 130 18.15 3.18 -9.78
CA ALA A 130 17.88 3.47 -11.18
C ALA A 130 16.83 2.52 -11.77
N MET A 131 16.94 1.21 -11.52
CA MET A 131 15.95 0.23 -11.99
C MET A 131 14.55 0.53 -11.45
N PHE A 132 14.43 0.82 -10.14
CA PHE A 132 13.16 1.23 -9.53
C PHE A 132 12.61 2.50 -10.17
N SER A 133 13.46 3.52 -10.34
CA SER A 133 13.06 4.80 -10.94
C SER A 133 12.58 4.64 -12.38
N ILE A 134 13.30 3.86 -13.19
CA ILE A 134 12.95 3.57 -14.58
C ILE A 134 11.63 2.81 -14.64
N ALA A 135 11.42 1.81 -13.78
CA ALA A 135 10.19 1.03 -13.78
C ALA A 135 8.96 1.88 -13.42
N VAL A 136 9.07 2.73 -12.39
CA VAL A 136 7.98 3.64 -12.01
C VAL A 136 7.74 4.68 -13.11
N ALA A 137 8.80 5.28 -13.66
CA ALA A 137 8.67 6.23 -14.77
C ALA A 137 8.01 5.60 -16.00
N ALA A 138 8.44 4.39 -16.39
CA ALA A 138 7.87 3.65 -17.50
C ALA A 138 6.41 3.28 -17.24
N GLY A 139 6.05 2.83 -16.03
CA GLY A 139 4.66 2.55 -15.66
C GLY A 139 3.78 3.80 -15.71
N VAL A 140 4.26 4.94 -15.21
CA VAL A 140 3.55 6.22 -15.28
C VAL A 140 3.36 6.68 -16.74
N LEU A 141 4.41 6.60 -17.56
CA LEU A 141 4.33 6.98 -18.97
C LEU A 141 3.41 6.05 -19.77
N ALA A 142 3.43 4.76 -19.46
CA ALA A 142 2.52 3.80 -20.07
C ALA A 142 1.06 4.09 -19.71
N LEU A 143 0.76 4.36 -18.43
CA LEU A 143 -0.58 4.80 -18.01
C LEU A 143 -0.99 6.13 -18.66
N PHE A 144 -0.06 7.08 -18.78
CA PHE A 144 -0.34 8.33 -19.46
C PHE A 144 -0.68 8.12 -20.94
N PHE A 145 0.08 7.27 -21.63
CA PHE A 145 -0.22 6.85 -23.00
C PHE A 145 -1.60 6.19 -23.10
N GLU A 146 -1.94 5.28 -22.19
CA GLU A 146 -3.27 4.62 -22.15
C GLU A 146 -4.40 5.62 -21.93
N GLY A 147 -4.18 6.62 -21.07
CA GLY A 147 -5.13 7.71 -20.84
C GLY A 147 -5.39 8.54 -22.10
N LEU A 148 -4.34 8.83 -22.88
CA LEU A 148 -4.46 9.60 -24.14
C LEU A 148 -4.98 8.77 -25.31
N SER A 149 -4.61 7.49 -25.39
CA SER A 149 -4.98 6.60 -26.49
C SER A 149 -6.36 5.95 -26.31
N GLY A 150 -6.99 6.15 -25.14
CA GLY A 150 -8.27 5.55 -24.83
C GLY A 150 -8.19 4.04 -24.58
N ALA A 151 -7.12 3.61 -23.88
CA ALA A 151 -6.82 2.24 -23.46
C ALA A 151 -6.24 1.29 -24.55
N TYR A 152 -5.45 1.83 -25.50
CA TYR A 152 -4.97 1.06 -26.66
C TYR A 152 -4.21 -0.23 -26.31
N LEU A 153 -3.22 -0.19 -25.42
CA LEU A 153 -2.47 -1.39 -25.02
C LEU A 153 -3.35 -2.31 -24.18
N ARG A 154 -4.24 -1.77 -23.33
CA ARG A 154 -5.14 -2.60 -22.54
C ARG A 154 -6.10 -3.38 -23.44
N ASP A 155 -6.61 -2.77 -24.51
CA ASP A 155 -7.60 -3.37 -25.42
C ASP A 155 -7.05 -4.58 -26.22
N VAL A 156 -5.72 -4.78 -26.29
CA VAL A 156 -5.13 -5.99 -26.90
C VAL A 156 -5.28 -7.25 -26.04
N THR A 157 -5.74 -7.10 -24.80
CA THR A 157 -6.01 -8.22 -23.88
C THR A 157 -7.49 -8.28 -23.55
N PRO A 158 -8.08 -9.48 -23.39
CA PRO A 158 -9.50 -9.61 -23.04
C PRO A 158 -9.85 -8.78 -21.79
N PRO A 159 -11.00 -8.08 -21.78
CA PRO A 159 -11.43 -7.35 -20.59
C PRO A 159 -11.66 -8.34 -19.43
N VAL A 160 -11.34 -7.91 -18.21
CA VAL A 160 -11.59 -8.73 -17.01
C VAL A 160 -13.10 -8.86 -16.75
N ASP A 161 -13.88 -7.88 -17.20
CA ASP A 161 -15.34 -7.83 -17.12
C ASP A 161 -15.90 -7.72 -18.55
N THR A 162 -16.60 -8.76 -19.01
CA THR A 162 -17.17 -8.84 -20.35
C THR A 162 -18.56 -8.21 -20.45
N SER A 163 -19.05 -7.55 -19.39
CA SER A 163 -20.37 -6.92 -19.42
C SER A 163 -20.41 -5.74 -20.42
N PRO A 164 -21.56 -5.53 -21.11
CA PRO A 164 -21.70 -4.47 -22.11
C PRO A 164 -21.38 -3.05 -21.59
N ALA A 165 -21.53 -2.83 -20.27
CA ALA A 165 -21.27 -1.56 -19.63
C ALA A 165 -19.78 -1.31 -19.29
N ARG A 166 -18.90 -2.32 -19.42
CA ARG A 166 -17.47 -2.24 -19.05
C ARG A 166 -16.53 -2.79 -20.13
N TRP A 167 -16.93 -2.70 -21.39
CA TRP A 167 -16.15 -3.21 -22.52
C TRP A 167 -14.73 -2.61 -22.62
N LYS A 168 -14.51 -1.40 -22.08
CA LYS A 168 -13.18 -0.85 -21.82
C LYS A 168 -12.80 -1.06 -20.35
N ASP A 169 -11.74 -1.83 -20.09
CA ASP A 169 -11.28 -2.14 -18.74
C ASP A 169 -10.44 -0.99 -18.12
N PHE A 170 -11.07 0.19 -18.02
CA PHE A 170 -10.52 1.36 -17.31
C PHE A 170 -10.31 1.10 -15.82
N VAL A 171 -11.01 0.11 -15.25
CA VAL A 171 -10.81 -0.30 -13.86
C VAL A 171 -9.41 -0.86 -13.67
N SER A 172 -8.91 -1.69 -14.58
CA SER A 172 -7.53 -2.19 -14.52
C SER A 172 -6.49 -1.08 -14.63
N LEU A 173 -6.69 -0.12 -15.54
CA LEU A 173 -5.83 1.06 -15.68
C LEU A 173 -5.83 1.92 -14.42
N GLY A 174 -7.01 2.14 -13.84
CA GLY A 174 -7.19 2.81 -12.58
C GLY A 174 -6.45 2.14 -11.43
N ARG A 175 -6.51 0.80 -11.33
CA ARG A 175 -5.75 0.05 -10.33
C ARG A 175 -4.23 0.14 -10.57
N GLY A 176 -3.80 0.25 -11.83
CA GLY A 176 -2.42 0.58 -12.19
C GLY A 176 -2.00 1.95 -11.65
N ALA A 177 -2.84 2.97 -11.83
CA ALA A 177 -2.61 4.30 -11.27
C ALA A 177 -2.58 4.27 -9.73
N SER A 178 -3.47 3.52 -9.08
CA SER A 178 -3.45 3.31 -7.63
C SER A 178 -2.13 2.68 -7.17
N ALA A 179 -1.58 1.76 -7.96
CA ALA A 179 -0.28 1.15 -7.69
C ALA A 179 0.90 2.10 -7.83
N MET A 180 0.89 2.97 -8.85
CA MET A 180 1.96 3.93 -9.08
C MET A 180 1.91 5.13 -8.12
N ALA A 181 0.73 5.50 -7.62
CA ALA A 181 0.53 6.68 -6.78
C ALA A 181 1.50 6.76 -5.59
N PRO A 182 1.67 5.73 -4.74
CA PRO A 182 2.67 5.80 -3.67
C PRO A 182 4.11 5.58 -4.13
N LEU A 183 4.35 4.95 -5.29
CA LEU A 183 5.69 4.67 -5.80
C LEU A 183 6.35 5.89 -6.47
N VAL A 184 5.54 6.82 -6.98
CA VAL A 184 6.04 8.01 -7.68
C VAL A 184 6.88 8.90 -6.77
N PHE A 185 6.57 8.99 -5.48
CA PHE A 185 7.29 9.85 -4.53
C PHE A 185 8.75 9.42 -4.28
N PRO A 186 9.04 8.15 -3.89
CA PRO A 186 10.42 7.70 -3.81
C PRO A 186 11.13 7.71 -5.17
N ALA A 187 10.43 7.41 -6.27
CA ALA A 187 11.02 7.49 -7.61
C ALA A 187 11.45 8.91 -7.95
N SER A 188 10.62 9.92 -7.69
CA SER A 188 10.93 11.34 -7.89
C SER A 188 12.23 11.76 -7.19
N VAL A 189 12.41 11.35 -5.94
CA VAL A 189 13.63 11.66 -5.17
C VAL A 189 14.84 10.94 -5.75
N LEU A 190 14.70 9.68 -6.15
CA LEU A 190 15.77 8.90 -6.76
C LEU A 190 16.17 9.45 -8.14
N ILE A 191 15.20 9.79 -8.99
CA ILE A 191 15.41 10.42 -10.30
C ILE A 191 16.15 11.74 -10.15
N TRP A 192 15.70 12.60 -9.23
CA TRP A 192 16.40 13.85 -8.95
C TRP A 192 17.84 13.61 -8.50
N ARG A 193 18.09 12.63 -7.64
CA ARG A 193 19.46 12.33 -7.18
C ARG A 193 20.35 11.72 -8.26
N LEU A 194 19.78 10.89 -9.12
CA LEU A 194 20.49 10.26 -10.23
C LEU A 194 20.86 11.26 -11.33
N THR A 195 19.96 12.18 -11.65
CA THR A 195 20.11 13.10 -12.79
C THR A 195 20.55 14.50 -12.38
N ARG A 196 20.40 14.87 -11.11
CA ARG A 196 20.54 16.22 -10.56
C ARG A 196 19.57 17.27 -11.12
N VAL A 197 18.61 16.86 -11.97
CA VAL A 197 17.58 17.73 -12.56
C VAL A 197 16.31 17.68 -11.72
N ARG A 198 16.00 18.76 -10.98
CA ARG A 198 14.81 18.83 -10.10
C ARG A 198 13.49 18.66 -10.86
N VAL A 199 13.39 19.28 -12.04
CA VAL A 199 12.18 19.22 -12.88
C VAL A 199 11.86 17.79 -13.27
N LEU A 200 12.87 17.02 -13.70
CA LEU A 200 12.69 15.62 -14.07
C LEU A 200 12.27 14.75 -12.87
N GLY A 201 12.78 15.03 -11.68
CA GLY A 201 12.30 14.38 -10.46
C GLY A 201 10.84 14.69 -10.16
N ALA A 202 10.41 15.95 -10.34
CA ALA A 202 9.06 16.39 -10.03
C ALA A 202 8.00 16.02 -11.10
N ALA A 203 8.41 15.78 -12.35
CA ALA A 203 7.50 15.67 -13.50
C ALA A 203 6.54 14.46 -13.45
N PHE A 204 6.92 13.34 -12.84
CA PHE A 204 6.12 12.11 -12.92
C PHE A 204 4.84 12.13 -12.08
N ALA A 205 4.80 12.87 -10.97
CA ALA A 205 3.58 13.02 -10.17
C ALA A 205 2.44 13.74 -10.93
N PRO A 206 2.65 14.92 -11.57
CA PRO A 206 1.61 15.55 -12.38
C PRO A 206 1.27 14.75 -13.63
N ILE A 207 2.23 14.06 -14.27
CA ILE A 207 1.93 13.16 -15.40
C ILE A 207 0.96 12.05 -14.96
N LEU A 208 1.24 11.41 -13.82
CA LEU A 208 0.37 10.38 -13.26
C LEU A 208 -1.01 10.95 -12.86
N PHE A 209 -1.05 12.19 -12.33
CA PHE A 209 -2.31 12.86 -12.02
C PHE A 209 -3.18 13.05 -13.26
N VAL A 210 -2.58 13.53 -14.36
CA VAL A 210 -3.30 13.71 -15.64
C VAL A 210 -3.75 12.36 -16.20
N ALA A 211 -2.88 11.34 -16.19
CA ALA A 211 -3.23 9.98 -16.59
C ALA A 211 -4.44 9.45 -15.79
N SER A 212 -4.37 9.58 -14.47
CA SER A 212 -5.42 9.14 -13.55
C SER A 212 -6.76 9.84 -13.77
N ALA A 213 -6.74 11.13 -14.12
CA ALA A 213 -7.96 11.88 -14.41
C ALA A 213 -8.73 11.30 -15.61
N GLN A 214 -8.03 10.71 -16.58
CA GLN A 214 -8.65 10.06 -17.74
C GLN A 214 -9.38 8.77 -17.38
N PHE A 215 -9.03 8.12 -16.26
CA PHE A 215 -9.62 6.85 -15.84
C PHE A 215 -10.87 7.01 -14.97
N SER A 216 -11.32 8.25 -14.71
CA SER A 216 -12.50 8.55 -13.89
C SER A 216 -12.46 7.97 -12.47
N ILE A 217 -11.27 7.77 -11.91
CA ILE A 217 -11.09 7.30 -10.52
C ILE A 217 -10.51 8.44 -9.68
N PHE A 218 -11.41 9.23 -9.10
CA PHE A 218 -11.09 10.42 -8.30
C PHE A 218 -10.15 10.12 -7.11
N THR A 219 -10.24 8.93 -6.53
CA THR A 219 -9.40 8.48 -5.42
C THR A 219 -7.90 8.56 -5.75
N ASN A 220 -7.51 8.18 -6.96
CA ASN A 220 -6.11 8.20 -7.38
C ASN A 220 -5.58 9.64 -7.47
N ASN A 221 -6.38 10.55 -8.05
CA ASN A 221 -6.05 11.98 -8.10
C ASN A 221 -5.92 12.58 -6.70
N ALA A 222 -6.85 12.25 -5.79
CA ALA A 222 -6.79 12.67 -4.40
C ALA A 222 -5.53 12.14 -3.69
N ALA A 223 -5.17 10.86 -3.91
CA ALA A 223 -3.97 10.25 -3.34
C ALA A 223 -2.68 10.93 -3.81
N ILE A 224 -2.58 11.24 -5.11
CA ILE A 224 -1.41 11.92 -5.69
C ILE A 224 -1.32 13.37 -5.19
N ALA A 225 -2.44 14.09 -5.13
CA ALA A 225 -2.48 15.47 -4.65
C ALA A 225 -2.12 15.56 -3.15
N ALA A 226 -2.78 14.75 -2.31
CA ALA A 226 -2.51 14.71 -0.88
C ALA A 226 -1.08 14.23 -0.57
N GLY A 227 -0.60 13.22 -1.29
CA GLY A 227 0.79 12.76 -1.20
C GLY A 227 1.79 13.85 -1.61
N SER A 228 1.49 14.63 -2.66
CA SER A 228 2.34 15.75 -3.07
C SER A 228 2.40 16.85 -2.02
N LEU A 229 1.26 17.20 -1.42
CA LEU A 229 1.21 18.17 -0.33
C LEU A 229 2.03 17.68 0.88
N ALA A 230 1.85 16.42 1.28
CA ALA A 230 2.61 15.83 2.38
C ALA A 230 4.12 15.78 2.09
N ALA A 231 4.51 15.49 0.85
CA ALA A 231 5.90 15.52 0.41
C ALA A 231 6.49 16.94 0.51
N LEU A 232 5.76 17.97 0.07
CA LEU A 232 6.17 19.38 0.16
C LEU A 232 6.35 19.82 1.62
N VAL A 233 5.42 19.48 2.50
CA VAL A 233 5.54 19.77 3.95
C VAL A 233 6.76 19.05 4.54
N ALA A 234 6.98 17.78 4.16
CA ALA A 234 8.11 16.99 4.65
C ALA A 234 9.48 17.47 4.14
N LEU A 235 9.55 18.14 2.99
CA LEU A 235 10.78 18.81 2.53
C LEU A 235 11.23 19.88 3.53
N ALA A 236 10.28 20.64 4.09
CA ALA A 236 10.56 21.73 5.03
C ALA A 236 10.63 21.27 6.49
N ARG A 237 9.78 20.32 6.88
CA ARG A 237 9.59 19.90 8.29
C ARG A 237 9.55 18.36 8.40
N PRO A 238 10.67 17.65 8.17
CA PRO A 238 10.68 16.19 8.00
C PRO A 238 10.10 15.42 9.20
N ASN A 239 10.52 15.76 10.41
CA ASN A 239 10.06 15.08 11.64
C ASN A 239 8.60 15.42 11.97
N THR A 240 8.21 16.69 11.82
CA THR A 240 6.82 17.13 12.06
C THR A 240 5.87 16.48 11.07
N ALA A 241 6.22 16.42 9.78
CA ALA A 241 5.44 15.76 8.76
C ALA A 241 5.29 14.26 9.06
N THR A 242 6.40 13.58 9.41
CA THR A 242 6.37 12.15 9.77
C THR A 242 5.47 11.89 10.98
N LEU A 243 5.58 12.71 12.04
CA LEU A 243 4.74 12.59 13.22
C LEU A 243 3.26 12.84 12.89
N PHE A 244 2.97 13.88 12.10
CA PHE A 244 1.61 14.21 11.69
C PHE A 244 0.98 13.09 10.88
N VAL A 245 1.67 12.54 9.88
CA VAL A 245 1.16 11.43 9.06
C VAL A 245 0.90 10.19 9.92
N ALA A 246 1.78 9.86 10.86
CA ALA A 246 1.59 8.75 11.78
C ALA A 246 0.40 8.97 12.71
N ALA A 247 0.30 10.16 13.33
CA ALA A 247 -0.80 10.54 14.20
C ALA A 247 -2.15 10.53 13.46
N LEU A 248 -2.18 11.07 12.24
CA LEU A 248 -3.37 11.05 11.38
C LEU A 248 -3.77 9.63 11.00
N SER A 249 -2.81 8.76 10.64
CA SER A 249 -3.09 7.36 10.32
C SER A 249 -3.67 6.61 11.51
N ILE A 250 -3.12 6.82 12.72
CA ILE A 250 -3.63 6.22 13.96
C ILE A 250 -5.00 6.79 14.31
N LEU A 251 -5.20 8.11 14.19
CA LEU A 251 -6.49 8.75 14.46
C LEU A 251 -7.57 8.18 13.52
N LEU A 252 -7.30 8.13 12.23
CA LEU A 252 -8.21 7.56 11.24
C LEU A 252 -8.48 6.08 11.51
N LEU A 253 -7.49 5.30 11.94
CA LEU A 253 -7.66 3.89 12.29
C LEU A 253 -8.52 3.70 13.53
N VAL A 254 -8.19 4.38 14.62
CA VAL A 254 -8.89 4.26 15.91
C VAL A 254 -10.32 4.76 15.80
N PHE A 255 -10.56 5.86 15.10
CA PHE A 255 -11.88 6.47 14.98
C PHE A 255 -12.59 6.11 13.67
N ALA A 256 -12.16 5.07 12.94
CA ALA A 256 -12.77 4.70 11.66
C ALA A 256 -14.31 4.48 11.75
N PRO A 257 -14.86 3.75 12.74
CA PRO A 257 -16.31 3.58 12.88
C PRO A 257 -17.04 4.91 13.14
N VAL A 258 -16.42 5.81 13.93
CA VAL A 258 -16.99 7.12 14.23
C VAL A 258 -17.00 8.01 12.98
N PHE A 259 -15.92 8.01 12.19
CA PHE A 259 -15.88 8.73 10.92
C PHE A 259 -16.90 8.17 9.92
N ALA A 260 -17.08 6.85 9.86
CA ALA A 260 -18.09 6.22 9.02
C ALA A 260 -19.51 6.66 9.39
N ALA A 261 -19.85 6.63 10.68
CA ALA A 261 -21.14 7.11 11.18
C ALA A 261 -21.34 8.61 10.91
N GLY A 262 -20.31 9.43 11.15
CA GLY A 262 -20.35 10.87 10.91
C GLY A 262 -20.55 11.23 9.43
N VAL A 263 -19.86 10.53 8.52
CA VAL A 263 -20.04 10.69 7.06
C VAL A 263 -21.45 10.25 6.65
N GLY A 264 -21.94 9.13 7.19
CA GLY A 264 -23.31 8.66 6.96
C GLY A 264 -24.37 9.68 7.37
N ALA A 265 -24.23 10.27 8.55
CA ALA A 265 -25.15 11.30 9.03
C ALA A 265 -25.04 12.61 8.24
N ALA A 266 -23.83 13.03 7.88
CA ALA A 266 -23.61 14.29 7.18
C ALA A 266 -24.08 14.28 5.72
N LEU A 267 -24.16 13.10 5.10
CA LEU A 267 -24.54 12.91 3.70
C LEU A 267 -25.90 12.25 3.53
N ASP A 268 -26.67 12.07 4.60
CA ASP A 268 -28.00 11.48 4.53
C ASP A 268 -28.93 12.36 3.69
N GLY A 269 -29.66 11.74 2.75
CA GLY A 269 -30.53 12.44 1.80
C GLY A 269 -29.82 13.32 0.75
N ALA A 270 -28.47 13.35 0.71
CA ALA A 270 -27.75 14.08 -0.32
C ALA A 270 -27.84 13.40 -1.69
N ASP A 271 -27.94 14.20 -2.76
CA ASP A 271 -27.84 13.69 -4.13
C ASP A 271 -26.37 13.41 -4.46
N LEU A 272 -25.98 12.14 -4.37
CA LEU A 272 -24.60 11.67 -4.52
C LEU A 272 -24.45 10.83 -5.80
N PRO A 273 -23.26 10.85 -6.43
CA PRO A 273 -22.93 9.84 -7.43
C PRO A 273 -23.14 8.43 -6.86
N ALA A 274 -23.67 7.50 -7.67
CA ALA A 274 -24.04 6.15 -7.21
C ALA A 274 -22.91 5.42 -6.46
N SER A 275 -21.66 5.56 -6.91
CA SER A 275 -20.51 4.94 -6.25
C SER A 275 -20.18 5.55 -4.87
N TRP A 276 -20.55 6.81 -4.64
CA TRP A 276 -20.38 7.48 -3.35
C TRP A 276 -21.51 7.09 -2.41
N ALA A 277 -22.76 7.13 -2.89
CA ALA A 277 -23.92 6.66 -2.14
C ALA A 277 -23.73 5.22 -1.64
N GLN A 278 -23.26 4.32 -2.52
CA GLN A 278 -22.97 2.93 -2.14
C GLN A 278 -21.93 2.85 -1.00
N ARG A 279 -20.84 3.62 -1.08
CA ARG A 279 -19.80 3.62 -0.04
C ARG A 279 -20.34 4.10 1.30
N VAL A 280 -21.19 5.13 1.30
CA VAL A 280 -21.81 5.63 2.54
C VAL A 280 -22.60 4.52 3.23
N VAL A 281 -23.41 3.76 2.49
CA VAL A 281 -24.17 2.65 3.08
C VAL A 281 -23.25 1.53 3.55
N ILE A 282 -22.26 1.13 2.75
CA ILE A 282 -21.28 0.10 3.11
C ILE A 282 -20.53 0.49 4.40
N TRP A 283 -20.12 1.75 4.53
CA TRP A 283 -19.37 2.22 5.69
C TRP A 283 -20.23 2.27 6.94
N LYS A 284 -21.49 2.70 6.81
CA LYS A 284 -22.46 2.66 7.89
C LYS A 284 -22.66 1.22 8.38
N GLU A 285 -22.94 0.29 7.48
CA GLU A 285 -23.17 -1.12 7.81
C GLU A 285 -21.93 -1.78 8.43
N ALA A 286 -20.75 -1.58 7.85
CA ALA A 286 -19.50 -2.11 8.39
C ALA A 286 -19.17 -1.52 9.77
N GLY A 287 -19.38 -0.22 9.95
CA GLY A 287 -19.15 0.49 11.21
C GLY A 287 -20.11 0.05 12.32
N GLU A 288 -21.41 -0.01 12.02
CA GLU A 288 -22.45 -0.49 12.95
C GLU A 288 -22.16 -1.93 13.36
N THR A 289 -21.96 -2.83 12.39
CA THR A 289 -21.67 -4.26 12.65
C THR A 289 -20.40 -4.43 13.48
N ALA A 290 -19.33 -3.68 13.16
CA ALA A 290 -18.08 -3.74 13.90
C ALA A 290 -18.25 -3.37 15.38
N LEU A 291 -19.10 -2.38 15.68
CA LEU A 291 -19.32 -1.90 17.05
C LEU A 291 -20.40 -2.70 17.81
N SER A 292 -21.47 -3.13 17.15
CA SER A 292 -22.61 -3.79 17.80
C SER A 292 -22.42 -5.29 17.97
N SER A 293 -21.77 -5.94 17.00
CA SER A 293 -21.80 -7.41 16.87
C SER A 293 -20.41 -8.04 16.92
N CYS A 294 -19.38 -7.33 16.44
CA CYS A 294 -18.02 -7.84 16.39
C CYS A 294 -17.14 -7.39 17.56
N MET A 295 -17.55 -6.39 18.35
CA MET A 295 -16.74 -5.86 19.43
C MET A 295 -16.65 -6.86 20.61
N PRO A 296 -15.47 -7.02 21.26
CA PRO A 296 -14.20 -6.34 21.02
C PRO A 296 -13.24 -7.08 20.08
N LEU A 297 -13.50 -8.32 19.69
CA LEU A 297 -12.51 -9.21 19.05
C LEU A 297 -12.51 -9.18 17.52
N GLY A 298 -13.50 -8.53 16.90
CA GLY A 298 -13.79 -8.65 15.48
C GLY A 298 -14.64 -9.90 15.18
N CYS A 299 -15.26 -9.93 14.01
CA CYS A 299 -16.08 -11.05 13.55
C CYS A 299 -15.27 -12.17 12.87
N GLY A 300 -13.94 -12.07 12.87
CA GLY A 300 -13.05 -13.05 12.26
C GLY A 300 -12.42 -12.55 10.98
N ALA A 301 -11.20 -13.01 10.70
CA ALA A 301 -10.50 -12.75 9.45
C ALA A 301 -11.35 -13.09 8.22
N ASP A 302 -11.34 -12.20 7.23
CA ASP A 302 -12.07 -12.28 5.95
C ASP A 302 -13.61 -12.28 6.05
N TYR A 303 -14.16 -11.87 7.21
CA TYR A 303 -15.62 -11.79 7.44
C TYR A 303 -16.37 -10.93 6.41
N ALA A 304 -15.75 -9.89 5.85
CA ALA A 304 -16.40 -9.05 4.83
C ALA A 304 -16.78 -9.84 3.56
N ARG A 305 -16.00 -10.86 3.17
CA ARG A 305 -16.36 -11.73 2.03
C ARG A 305 -17.51 -12.67 2.35
N ALA A 306 -17.54 -13.12 3.59
CA ALA A 306 -18.61 -13.96 4.10
C ALA A 306 -19.95 -13.21 4.03
N LEU A 307 -20.00 -11.95 4.49
CA LEU A 307 -21.16 -11.07 4.31
C LEU A 307 -21.50 -10.83 2.82
N ALA A 308 -20.48 -10.63 1.97
CA ALA A 308 -20.72 -10.43 0.55
C ALA A 308 -21.36 -11.65 -0.15
N ALA A 309 -21.08 -12.87 0.35
CA ALA A 309 -21.63 -14.11 -0.18
C ALA A 309 -23.14 -14.26 0.11
N GLU A 310 -23.69 -13.52 1.08
CA GLU A 310 -25.13 -13.49 1.37
C GLU A 310 -25.93 -12.75 0.29
N GLN A 311 -25.27 -11.98 -0.58
CA GLN A 311 -25.87 -11.25 -1.71
C GLN A 311 -27.06 -10.34 -1.31
N ARG A 312 -27.09 -9.87 -0.06
CA ARG A 312 -28.12 -8.94 0.43
C ARG A 312 -28.11 -7.67 -0.40
N LEU A 313 -29.28 -7.24 -0.88
CA LEU A 313 -29.45 -6.00 -1.62
C LEU A 313 -30.02 -4.90 -0.72
N ILE A 314 -29.53 -3.68 -0.92
CA ILE A 314 -29.97 -2.45 -0.26
C ILE A 314 -30.46 -1.45 -1.30
N ALA A 315 -31.51 -0.72 -0.98
CA ALA A 315 -31.87 0.48 -1.74
C ALA A 315 -30.86 1.58 -1.41
N ALA A 316 -30.24 2.16 -2.43
CA ALA A 316 -29.36 3.33 -2.30
C ALA A 316 -29.92 4.47 -3.16
N PRO A 317 -29.79 5.73 -2.73
CA PRO A 317 -30.16 6.88 -3.56
C PRO A 317 -29.40 6.87 -4.89
N GLY A 318 -30.12 7.09 -6.00
CA GLY A 318 -29.56 7.17 -7.35
C GLY A 318 -29.93 5.97 -8.26
N PRO A 319 -29.38 4.76 -8.04
CA PRO A 319 -29.67 3.60 -8.89
C PRO A 319 -31.12 3.11 -8.75
N ALA A 320 -31.76 2.76 -9.88
CA ALA A 320 -33.10 2.16 -9.90
C ALA A 320 -33.14 0.68 -9.46
N PHE A 321 -32.00 0.11 -9.09
CA PHE A 321 -31.84 -1.30 -8.69
C PHE A 321 -31.12 -1.39 -7.34
N GLY A 322 -31.42 -2.45 -6.58
CA GLY A 322 -30.76 -2.70 -5.30
C GLY A 322 -29.25 -2.91 -5.49
N LEU A 323 -28.45 -2.26 -4.66
CA LEU A 323 -27.00 -2.44 -4.62
C LEU A 323 -26.65 -3.54 -3.60
N PRO A 324 -25.55 -4.29 -3.79
CA PRO A 324 -25.05 -5.18 -2.74
C PRO A 324 -24.76 -4.39 -1.46
N ALA A 325 -25.30 -4.89 -0.35
CA ALA A 325 -25.12 -4.34 1.00
C ALA A 325 -23.64 -4.31 1.41
N MET A 326 -22.94 -5.40 1.10
CA MET A 326 -21.51 -5.55 1.33
C MET A 326 -20.85 -6.12 0.07
N PRO A 327 -19.89 -5.42 -0.56
CA PRO A 327 -18.98 -6.07 -1.50
C PRO A 327 -17.99 -6.95 -0.74
N ILE A 328 -17.07 -7.62 -1.43
CA ILE A 328 -16.02 -8.46 -0.82
C ILE A 328 -15.09 -7.74 0.19
N HIS A 329 -15.27 -6.43 0.41
CA HIS A 329 -14.59 -5.60 1.39
C HIS A 329 -15.32 -4.25 1.54
N PRO A 330 -15.21 -3.54 2.68
CA PRO A 330 -15.94 -2.29 2.92
C PRO A 330 -15.39 -1.07 2.17
N HIS A 331 -14.39 -1.24 1.30
CA HIS A 331 -13.64 -0.15 0.64
C HIS A 331 -13.03 0.90 1.61
N ASN A 332 -12.87 0.54 2.87
CA ASN A 332 -12.15 1.29 3.86
C ASN A 332 -11.40 0.28 4.73
N ALA A 333 -10.09 0.21 4.57
CA ALA A 333 -9.25 -0.78 5.21
C ALA A 333 -9.27 -0.68 6.74
N PHE A 334 -9.48 0.51 7.32
CA PHE A 334 -9.54 0.65 8.77
C PHE A 334 -10.87 0.16 9.33
N LEU A 335 -11.99 0.42 8.63
CA LEU A 335 -13.25 -0.25 8.96
C LEU A 335 -13.14 -1.76 8.81
N GLN A 336 -12.43 -2.25 7.79
CA GLN A 336 -12.20 -3.68 7.62
C GLN A 336 -11.42 -4.28 8.80
N ILE A 337 -10.41 -3.57 9.31
CA ILE A 337 -9.67 -4.00 10.50
C ILE A 337 -10.57 -4.03 11.74
N TRP A 338 -11.43 -3.03 11.95
CA TRP A 338 -12.41 -3.05 13.03
C TRP A 338 -13.38 -4.22 12.93
N LEU A 339 -13.96 -4.41 11.74
CA LEU A 339 -14.94 -5.46 11.45
C LEU A 339 -14.36 -6.86 11.69
N GLU A 340 -13.14 -7.12 11.19
CA GLU A 340 -12.57 -8.47 11.18
C GLU A 340 -11.70 -8.78 12.40
N LEU A 341 -10.97 -7.78 12.91
CA LEU A 341 -9.93 -7.97 13.94
C LEU A 341 -10.19 -7.21 15.25
N GLY A 342 -11.20 -6.34 15.28
CA GLY A 342 -11.61 -5.60 16.47
C GLY A 342 -10.50 -4.75 17.11
N VAL A 343 -10.64 -4.53 18.42
CA VAL A 343 -9.73 -3.71 19.22
C VAL A 343 -8.29 -4.26 19.19
N PRO A 344 -8.02 -5.57 19.32
CA PRO A 344 -6.64 -6.06 19.27
C PRO A 344 -5.94 -5.80 17.93
N GLY A 345 -6.66 -5.92 16.80
CA GLY A 345 -6.14 -5.56 15.48
C GLY A 345 -5.79 -4.06 15.37
N VAL A 346 -6.67 -3.20 15.87
CA VAL A 346 -6.47 -1.74 15.90
C VAL A 346 -5.26 -1.35 16.76
N LEU A 347 -5.13 -1.94 17.95
CA LEU A 347 -4.04 -1.65 18.88
C LEU A 347 -2.68 -2.11 18.34
N THR A 348 -2.61 -3.33 17.81
CA THR A 348 -1.35 -3.88 17.29
C THR A 348 -0.88 -3.15 16.03
N LEU A 349 -1.79 -2.79 15.12
CA LEU A 349 -1.43 -1.96 13.97
C LEU A 349 -1.04 -0.53 14.38
N SER A 350 -1.75 0.09 15.32
CA SER A 350 -1.40 1.42 15.84
C SER A 350 -0.02 1.44 16.47
N ALA A 351 0.31 0.41 17.26
CA ALA A 351 1.63 0.24 17.84
C ALA A 351 2.72 0.09 16.78
N ALA A 352 2.46 -0.69 15.71
CA ALA A 352 3.38 -0.83 14.59
C ALA A 352 3.63 0.51 13.86
N ILE A 353 2.57 1.26 13.56
CA ILE A 353 2.65 2.59 12.92
C ILE A 353 3.45 3.56 13.79
N CYS A 354 3.13 3.64 15.08
CA CYS A 354 3.81 4.51 16.03
C CYS A 354 5.31 4.17 16.13
N ALA A 355 5.63 2.88 16.29
CA ALA A 355 7.01 2.41 16.42
C ALA A 355 7.83 2.65 15.13
N ALA A 356 7.22 2.44 13.96
CA ALA A 356 7.84 2.76 12.66
C ALA A 356 8.11 4.26 12.53
N ALA A 357 7.14 5.12 12.87
CA ALA A 357 7.32 6.57 12.83
C ALA A 357 8.43 7.05 13.77
N LEU A 358 8.49 6.52 14.99
CA LEU A 358 9.56 6.80 15.95
C LEU A 358 10.93 6.35 15.42
N ALA A 359 11.00 5.19 14.75
CA ALA A 359 12.23 4.73 14.13
C ALA A 359 12.68 5.67 13.00
N ILE A 360 11.75 6.13 12.16
CA ILE A 360 12.02 7.07 11.07
C ILE A 360 12.51 8.42 11.64
N ILE A 361 11.82 9.00 12.62
CA ILE A 361 12.20 10.28 13.24
C ILE A 361 13.61 10.18 13.87
N ARG A 362 13.89 9.07 14.57
CA ARG A 362 15.22 8.82 15.16
C ARG A 362 16.31 8.62 14.12
N ALA A 363 15.98 8.13 12.93
CA ALA A 363 16.89 8.02 11.81
C ALA A 363 17.26 9.39 11.20
N ARG A 364 16.52 10.46 11.53
CA ARG A 364 16.72 11.84 11.07
C ARG A 364 16.88 11.94 9.54
N PRO A 365 15.88 11.49 8.76
CA PRO A 365 15.93 11.62 7.32
C PRO A 365 16.04 13.09 6.91
N GLY A 366 16.90 13.40 5.93
CA GLY A 366 16.87 14.71 5.29
C GLY A 366 15.54 14.95 4.55
N GLY A 367 15.22 16.21 4.27
CA GLY A 367 13.91 16.61 3.71
C GLY A 367 13.47 15.79 2.50
N ALA A 368 14.38 15.47 1.57
CA ALA A 368 14.06 14.66 0.39
C ALA A 368 13.67 13.21 0.73
N ALA A 369 14.36 12.56 1.68
CA ALA A 369 13.97 11.21 2.11
C ALA A 369 12.64 11.24 2.88
N ALA A 370 12.42 12.25 3.72
CA ALA A 370 11.16 12.46 4.40
C ALA A 370 10.00 12.71 3.41
N ALA A 371 10.25 13.45 2.32
CA ALA A 371 9.27 13.69 1.26
C ALA A 371 8.87 12.40 0.54
N ALA A 372 9.82 11.52 0.23
CA ALA A 372 9.52 10.19 -0.32
C ALA A 372 8.66 9.36 0.64
N ILE A 373 9.01 9.35 1.94
CA ILE A 373 8.29 8.60 2.98
C ILE A 373 6.87 9.13 3.17
N CYS A 374 6.73 10.44 3.44
CA CYS A 374 5.44 11.05 3.77
C CYS A 374 4.50 11.10 2.56
N GLY A 375 5.03 11.40 1.37
CA GLY A 375 4.22 11.41 0.15
C GLY A 375 3.65 10.02 -0.17
N ALA A 376 4.50 8.99 -0.11
CA ALA A 376 4.05 7.61 -0.30
C ALA A 376 3.04 7.18 0.77
N ALA A 377 3.31 7.47 2.05
CA ALA A 377 2.44 7.10 3.16
C ALA A 377 1.05 7.77 3.06
N VAL A 378 0.98 9.04 2.69
CA VAL A 378 -0.31 9.74 2.52
C VAL A 378 -1.06 9.26 1.28
N ALA A 379 -0.38 8.97 0.17
CA ALA A 379 -1.03 8.36 -0.99
C ALA A 379 -1.63 6.99 -0.65
N VAL A 380 -0.91 6.17 0.11
CA VAL A 380 -1.44 4.91 0.68
C VAL A 380 -2.63 5.18 1.59
N LEU A 381 -2.53 6.15 2.50
CA LEU A 381 -3.59 6.46 3.46
C LEU A 381 -4.91 6.83 2.77
N VAL A 382 -4.85 7.67 1.73
CA VAL A 382 -6.05 8.01 0.93
C VAL A 382 -6.65 6.76 0.30
N SER A 383 -5.82 5.89 -0.28
CA SER A 383 -6.25 4.62 -0.87
C SER A 383 -6.91 3.68 0.17
N LEU A 384 -6.33 3.59 1.37
CA LEU A 384 -6.86 2.79 2.47
C LEU A 384 -8.23 3.31 2.95
N MET A 385 -8.48 4.62 2.91
CA MET A 385 -9.75 5.23 3.35
C MET A 385 -10.90 5.12 2.37
N THR A 386 -10.62 4.99 1.07
CA THR A 386 -11.65 5.27 0.07
C THR A 386 -11.89 4.15 -0.92
N GLU A 387 -10.96 3.21 -1.13
CA GLU A 387 -11.14 2.22 -2.20
C GLU A 387 -10.65 0.80 -1.90
N THR A 388 -9.84 0.61 -0.86
CA THR A 388 -8.95 -0.56 -0.75
C THR A 388 -9.37 -1.55 0.33
N SER A 389 -9.26 -2.86 0.02
CA SER A 389 -8.97 -3.87 1.04
C SER A 389 -7.47 -4.07 1.18
N ILE A 390 -6.99 -4.01 2.41
CA ILE A 390 -5.58 -4.22 2.74
C ILE A 390 -5.15 -5.70 2.61
N TRP A 391 -6.10 -6.63 2.51
CA TRP A 391 -5.84 -8.08 2.42
C TRP A 391 -5.37 -8.57 1.06
N GLN A 392 -5.49 -7.75 0.02
CA GLN A 392 -5.11 -8.17 -1.32
C GLN A 392 -3.57 -8.16 -1.45
N ALA A 393 -2.98 -9.31 -1.82
CA ALA A 393 -1.53 -9.48 -1.90
C ALA A 393 -0.82 -8.40 -2.75
N TRP A 394 -1.45 -7.95 -3.84
CA TRP A 394 -0.91 -6.88 -4.68
C TRP A 394 -0.87 -5.52 -3.97
N ARG A 395 -1.86 -5.19 -3.12
CA ARG A 395 -1.89 -3.95 -2.33
C ARG A 395 -0.75 -3.96 -1.32
N LEU A 396 -0.60 -5.07 -0.60
CA LEU A 396 0.52 -5.27 0.32
C LEU A 396 1.87 -5.16 -0.41
N SER A 397 1.94 -5.63 -1.64
CA SER A 397 3.16 -5.53 -2.47
C SER A 397 3.48 -4.09 -2.88
N ILE A 398 2.47 -3.24 -3.13
CA ILE A 398 2.68 -1.80 -3.34
C ILE A 398 3.30 -1.16 -2.09
N LEU A 399 2.81 -1.52 -0.90
CA LEU A 399 3.39 -1.03 0.37
C LEU A 399 4.86 -1.45 0.50
N CYS A 400 5.18 -2.70 0.14
CA CYS A 400 6.55 -3.21 0.14
C CYS A 400 7.45 -2.43 -0.81
N LEU A 401 6.99 -2.18 -2.05
CA LEU A 401 7.73 -1.43 -3.06
C LEU A 401 7.91 0.04 -2.69
N ALA A 402 6.89 0.67 -2.09
CA ALA A 402 6.96 2.03 -1.59
C ALA A 402 7.99 2.14 -0.46
N ALA A 403 7.97 1.21 0.49
CA ALA A 403 8.94 1.14 1.58
C ALA A 403 10.37 0.89 1.07
N PHE A 404 10.54 0.00 0.09
CA PHE A 404 11.82 -0.21 -0.60
C PHE A 404 12.33 1.08 -1.25
N GLY A 405 11.52 1.74 -2.07
CA GLY A 405 11.89 2.99 -2.72
C GLY A 405 12.24 4.09 -1.72
N ALA A 406 11.48 4.21 -0.64
CA ALA A 406 11.75 5.17 0.44
C ALA A 406 13.08 4.86 1.17
N ALA A 407 13.36 3.59 1.45
CA ALA A 407 14.62 3.14 2.04
C ALA A 407 15.81 3.46 1.11
N MET A 408 15.66 3.26 -0.20
CA MET A 408 16.66 3.63 -1.20
C MET A 408 16.91 5.15 -1.25
N ALA A 409 15.84 5.94 -1.20
CA ALA A 409 15.92 7.41 -1.13
C ALA A 409 16.59 7.88 0.18
N TYR A 410 16.45 7.14 1.28
CA TYR A 410 17.19 7.43 2.51
C TYR A 410 18.66 7.00 2.44
N GLY A 411 18.96 5.76 2.03
CA GLY A 411 20.32 5.19 2.02
C GLY A 411 21.34 6.00 1.22
N ARG A 412 20.94 6.54 0.07
CA ARG A 412 21.80 7.38 -0.80
C ARG A 412 22.02 8.80 -0.28
N ALA A 413 21.51 9.17 0.90
CA ALA A 413 21.86 10.43 1.56
C ALA A 413 23.05 10.28 2.51
N LYS A 414 23.40 9.03 2.86
CA LYS A 414 24.53 8.70 3.74
C LYS A 414 25.82 8.37 2.98
N ALA A 415 25.71 8.07 1.69
CA ALA A 415 26.82 7.87 0.76
C ALA A 415 26.99 9.13 -0.09
#